data_AF-A0AAD5S585-F1
#
_entry.id   AF-A0AAD5S585-F1
#
_cell.length_a   1.000
_cell.length_b   1.000
_cell.length_c   1.000
_cell.angle_alpha   90.00
_cell.angle_beta   90.00
_cell.angle_gamma   90.00
#
_symmetry.space_group_name_H-M   'P 1'
#
loop_
_entity.id
_entity.type
_entity.pdbx_description
1 polymer ?
#
loop_
_entity_poly.entity_id
_entity_poly.type
_entity_poly.pdbx_seq_one_letter_code
_entity_poly.pdbx_strand_id
1 'polypeptide(L)'
;MGLCTSKTHPKDTPTAAPPTKSNSKPKRWLQTEFASIPIQTLLLSEDDDRHKRLKAWCRSHPSSADLKLLEMLELGEAIFKRGNLYLQGKRMGDDEDLSRDRLATNAKPIIERFLTPGGAKAVHFVDADTVRKVREGGTLGTDGEGADLSDPKVFDGVVEELLRVFGESVAK
;
A
#
# COMPACT_ATOMS: atom_id res chain seq x y z
N MET A 1 24.43 -75.04 -25.48
CA MET A 1 23.17 -75.42 -26.17
C MET A 1 22.07 -75.52 -25.12
N GLY A 2 20.87 -75.01 -25.41
CA GLY A 2 19.65 -75.40 -24.69
C GLY A 2 19.11 -74.40 -23.68
N LEU A 3 18.16 -73.58 -24.14
CA LEU A 3 17.11 -72.97 -23.32
C LEU A 3 16.34 -74.04 -22.54
N CYS A 4 15.90 -73.74 -21.31
CA CYS A 4 14.62 -74.22 -20.76
C CYS A 4 14.13 -73.32 -19.61
N THR A 5 12.86 -72.98 -19.70
CA THR A 5 12.04 -72.03 -18.94
C THR A 5 11.56 -72.57 -17.58
N SER A 6 11.32 -71.71 -16.58
CA SER A 6 10.22 -71.85 -15.58
C SER A 6 10.03 -70.58 -14.71
N LYS A 7 9.02 -69.77 -15.07
CA LYS A 7 7.92 -69.18 -14.28
C LYS A 7 8.07 -69.07 -12.74
N THR A 8 8.06 -67.82 -12.20
CA THR A 8 7.23 -67.34 -11.06
C THR A 8 7.30 -65.81 -10.92
N HIS A 9 6.12 -65.15 -10.88
CA HIS A 9 5.84 -63.73 -10.57
C HIS A 9 6.10 -63.38 -9.07
N PRO A 10 5.85 -62.16 -8.59
CA PRO A 10 6.24 -60.81 -9.05
C PRO A 10 6.99 -60.05 -7.92
N LYS A 11 7.68 -58.94 -8.21
CA LYS A 11 8.11 -58.00 -7.16
C LYS A 11 7.46 -56.65 -7.45
N ASP A 12 6.56 -56.27 -6.54
CA ASP A 12 5.84 -55.01 -6.52
C ASP A 12 6.79 -53.82 -6.68
N THR A 13 6.60 -53.07 -7.76
CA THR A 13 7.03 -51.68 -7.84
C THR A 13 5.77 -50.84 -7.69
N PRO A 14 5.60 -50.06 -6.61
CA PRO A 14 4.60 -49.01 -6.62
C PRO A 14 5.07 -47.96 -7.63
N THR A 15 4.46 -47.99 -8.82
CA THR A 15 4.49 -46.88 -9.77
C THR A 15 3.93 -45.67 -9.04
N ALA A 16 4.80 -44.79 -8.58
CA ALA A 16 4.44 -43.49 -8.09
C ALA A 16 3.64 -42.79 -9.19
N ALA A 17 2.34 -42.60 -8.93
CA ALA A 17 1.51 -41.75 -9.75
C ALA A 17 2.17 -40.37 -9.84
N PRO A 18 2.17 -39.72 -11.03
CA PRO A 18 2.70 -38.38 -11.16
C PRO A 18 1.95 -37.46 -10.18
N PRO A 19 2.62 -36.50 -9.53
CA PRO A 19 1.97 -35.60 -8.60
C PRO A 19 0.84 -34.89 -9.32
N THR A 20 -0.39 -35.17 -8.90
CA THR A 20 -1.56 -34.38 -9.26
C THR A 20 -1.22 -32.95 -8.89
N LYS A 21 -0.97 -32.12 -9.92
CA LYS A 21 -0.89 -30.67 -9.77
C LYS A 21 -2.17 -30.25 -9.07
N SER A 22 -2.07 -30.01 -7.77
CA SER A 22 -3.10 -29.37 -6.98
C SER A 22 -3.29 -28.01 -7.62
N ASN A 23 -4.24 -27.94 -8.56
CA ASN A 23 -4.67 -26.72 -9.19
C ASN A 23 -5.51 -26.00 -8.15
N SER A 24 -4.82 -25.51 -7.12
CA SER A 24 -5.36 -24.62 -6.10
C SER A 24 -5.73 -23.36 -6.85
N LYS A 25 -7.00 -23.27 -7.26
CA LYS A 25 -7.59 -22.01 -7.73
C LYS A 25 -7.10 -20.91 -6.78
N PRO A 26 -6.60 -19.77 -7.29
CA PRO A 26 -6.13 -18.70 -6.41
C PRO A 26 -7.26 -18.42 -5.42
N LYS A 27 -6.94 -18.54 -4.14
CA LYS A 27 -7.88 -18.39 -3.03
C LYS A 27 -8.62 -17.09 -3.30
N ARG A 28 -9.91 -17.17 -3.65
CA ARG A 28 -10.73 -16.00 -3.98
C ARG A 28 -10.97 -15.31 -2.64
N TRP A 29 -10.06 -14.40 -2.29
CA TRP A 29 -10.07 -13.69 -1.02
C TRP A 29 -11.41 -12.98 -0.87
N LEU A 30 -12.06 -13.15 0.27
CA LEU A 30 -13.37 -12.57 0.49
C LEU A 30 -13.19 -11.07 0.69
N GLN A 31 -13.90 -10.25 -0.09
CA GLN A 31 -13.99 -8.79 0.08
C GLN A 31 -14.26 -8.39 1.55
N THR A 32 -14.96 -9.26 2.30
CA THR A 32 -15.31 -9.07 3.70
C THR A 32 -14.13 -9.14 4.67
N GLU A 33 -12.97 -9.71 4.29
CA GLU A 33 -11.78 -9.77 5.16
C GLU A 33 -11.24 -8.37 5.47
N PHE A 34 -11.30 -7.44 4.52
CA PHE A 34 -10.82 -6.07 4.72
C PHE A 34 -11.91 -5.13 5.26
N ALA A 35 -13.18 -5.38 4.93
CA ALA A 35 -14.32 -4.54 5.36
C ALA A 35 -14.52 -4.49 6.89
N SER A 36 -14.03 -5.50 7.62
CA SER A 36 -14.13 -5.57 9.08
C SER A 36 -12.96 -4.94 9.83
N ILE A 37 -11.91 -4.50 9.12
CA ILE A 37 -10.68 -3.96 9.72
C ILE A 37 -10.66 -2.44 9.52
N PRO A 38 -10.43 -1.63 10.57
CA PRO A 38 -10.24 -0.20 10.41
C PRO A 38 -9.14 0.09 9.40
N ILE A 39 -9.41 0.99 8.47
CA ILE A 39 -8.51 1.27 7.37
C ILE A 39 -7.13 1.80 7.83
N GLN A 40 -7.11 2.53 8.94
CA GLN A 40 -5.86 2.97 9.59
C GLN A 40 -5.01 1.77 10.00
N THR A 41 -5.63 0.71 10.53
CA THR A 41 -4.96 -0.54 10.89
C THR A 41 -4.48 -1.31 9.66
N LEU A 42 -5.18 -1.21 8.53
CA LEU A 42 -4.75 -1.80 7.26
C LEU A 42 -3.52 -1.09 6.68
N LEU A 43 -3.51 0.25 6.72
CA LEU A 43 -2.42 1.08 6.21
C LEU A 43 -1.17 1.04 7.10
N LEU A 44 -1.36 0.82 8.41
CA LEU A 44 -0.29 0.74 9.42
C LEU A 44 0.07 -0.70 9.80
N SER A 45 -0.39 -1.68 9.02
CA SER A 45 -0.18 -3.10 9.32
C SER A 45 1.31 -3.46 9.22
N GLU A 46 1.93 -3.84 10.33
CA GLU A 46 3.29 -4.44 10.35
C GLU A 46 3.32 -5.88 9.79
N ASP A 47 2.14 -6.47 9.59
CA ASP A 47 1.98 -7.78 8.96
C ASP A 47 2.19 -7.66 7.44
N ASP A 48 3.41 -7.98 7.01
CA ASP A 48 3.84 -7.98 5.60
C ASP A 48 2.93 -8.81 4.70
N ASP A 49 2.40 -9.93 5.21
CA ASP A 49 1.55 -10.82 4.42
C ASP A 49 0.15 -10.23 4.24
N ARG A 50 -0.41 -9.60 5.26
CA ARG A 50 -1.65 -8.83 5.15
C ARG A 50 -1.51 -7.67 4.20
N HIS A 51 -0.38 -6.96 4.26
CA HIS A 51 -0.12 -5.82 3.40
C HIS A 51 0.05 -6.23 1.93
N LYS A 52 0.74 -7.35 1.67
CA LYS A 52 0.81 -7.95 0.32
C LYS A 52 -0.58 -8.33 -0.20
N ARG A 53 -1.42 -8.92 0.65
CA ARG A 53 -2.81 -9.28 0.30
C ARG A 53 -3.65 -8.05 -0.02
N LEU A 54 -3.54 -6.99 0.77
CA LEU A 54 -4.25 -5.73 0.53
C LEU A 54 -3.84 -5.11 -0.81
N LYS A 55 -2.55 -5.10 -1.14
CA LYS A 55 -2.04 -4.66 -2.45
C LYS A 55 -2.57 -5.53 -3.60
N ALA A 56 -2.65 -6.84 -3.41
CA ALA A 56 -3.22 -7.74 -4.41
C ALA A 56 -4.73 -7.50 -4.60
N TRP A 57 -5.47 -7.33 -3.50
CA TRP A 57 -6.89 -7.00 -3.51
C TRP A 57 -7.14 -5.69 -4.24
N CYS A 58 -6.39 -4.63 -3.91
CA CYS A 58 -6.50 -3.32 -4.58
C CYS A 58 -6.41 -3.47 -6.09
N ARG A 59 -5.44 -4.25 -6.61
CA ARG A 59 -5.27 -4.49 -8.05
C ARG A 59 -6.39 -5.29 -8.71
N SER A 60 -7.02 -6.19 -7.96
CA SER A 60 -8.08 -7.06 -8.47
C SER A 60 -9.49 -6.51 -8.25
N HIS A 61 -9.63 -5.41 -7.51
CA HIS A 61 -10.94 -4.85 -7.18
C HIS A 61 -11.60 -4.24 -8.43
N PRO A 62 -12.91 -4.42 -8.64
CA PRO A 62 -13.61 -3.87 -9.80
C PRO A 62 -13.42 -2.36 -9.96
N SER A 63 -13.36 -1.62 -8.86
CA SER A 63 -13.16 -0.16 -8.84
C SER A 63 -11.69 0.26 -8.81
N SER A 64 -10.74 -0.67 -8.97
CA SER A 64 -9.29 -0.38 -8.87
C SER A 64 -8.83 0.66 -9.88
N ALA A 65 -9.30 0.57 -11.12
CA ALA A 65 -8.82 1.45 -12.20
C ALA A 65 -9.40 2.85 -12.07
N ASP A 66 -10.70 2.95 -11.73
CA ASP A 66 -11.42 4.21 -11.65
C ASP A 66 -11.00 5.02 -10.41
N LEU A 67 -10.85 4.35 -9.27
CA LEU A 67 -10.50 5.00 -8.00
C LEU A 67 -9.00 4.99 -7.72
N LYS A 68 -8.19 4.32 -8.54
CA LYS A 68 -6.74 4.16 -8.35
C LYS A 68 -6.40 3.64 -6.95
N LEU A 69 -7.10 2.59 -6.50
CA LEU A 69 -7.02 2.08 -5.12
C LEU A 69 -5.60 1.71 -4.70
N LEU A 70 -4.79 1.16 -5.60
CA LEU A 70 -3.40 0.84 -5.30
C LEU A 70 -2.58 2.11 -5.03
N GLU A 71 -2.75 3.13 -5.85
CA GLU A 71 -2.06 4.42 -5.71
C GLU A 71 -2.52 5.15 -4.44
N MET A 72 -3.81 5.06 -4.09
CA MET A 72 -4.34 5.56 -2.82
C MET A 72 -3.65 4.87 -1.64
N LEU A 73 -3.55 3.54 -1.67
CA LEU A 73 -2.88 2.78 -0.61
C LEU A 73 -1.42 3.22 -0.45
N GLU A 74 -0.68 3.31 -1.56
CA GLU A 74 0.72 3.70 -1.57
C GLU A 74 0.96 5.16 -1.15
N LEU A 75 0.00 6.06 -1.43
CA LEU A 75 0.00 7.43 -0.89
C LEU A 75 -0.12 7.42 0.62
N GLY A 76 -1.08 6.66 1.17
CA GLY A 76 -1.24 6.50 2.61
C GLY A 76 0.04 5.97 3.28
N GLU A 77 0.62 4.90 2.73
CA GLU A 77 1.90 4.35 3.18
C GLU A 77 3.01 5.40 3.22
N ALA A 78 3.12 6.22 2.17
CA ALA A 78 4.15 7.25 2.08
C ALA A 78 3.97 8.35 3.14
N ILE A 79 2.73 8.79 3.39
CA ILE A 79 2.41 9.79 4.41
C ILE A 79 2.70 9.23 5.81
N PHE A 80 2.26 8.01 6.11
CA PHE A 80 2.52 7.39 7.42
C PHE A 80 4.01 7.14 7.65
N LYS A 81 4.75 6.70 6.63
CA LYS A 81 6.21 6.55 6.72
C LYS A 81 6.90 7.87 7.03
N ARG A 82 6.48 8.98 6.42
CA ARG A 82 6.98 10.33 6.74
C ARG A 82 6.74 10.68 8.21
N GLY A 83 5.52 10.48 8.71
CA GLY A 83 5.19 10.72 10.12
C GLY A 83 6.01 9.85 11.09
N ASN A 84 6.17 8.57 10.77
CA ASN A 84 6.94 7.63 11.58
C ASN A 84 8.42 7.99 11.67
N LEU A 85 9.04 8.44 10.56
CA LEU A 85 10.44 8.89 10.56
C LEU A 85 10.65 10.09 11.49
N TYR A 86 9.70 11.03 11.53
CA TYR A 86 9.74 12.16 12.46
C TYR A 86 9.60 11.72 13.92
N LEU A 87 8.64 10.85 14.21
CA LEU A 87 8.45 10.31 15.56
C LEU A 87 9.64 9.46 16.03
N GLN A 88 10.33 8.79 15.10
CA GLN A 88 11.55 8.06 15.39
C GLN A 88 12.70 9.03 15.71
N GLY A 89 12.90 10.08 14.90
CA GLY A 89 13.92 11.11 15.16
C GLY A 89 13.74 11.75 16.54
N LYS A 90 12.51 12.15 16.88
CA LYS A 90 12.19 12.69 18.21
C LYS A 90 12.50 11.73 19.36
N ARG A 91 12.29 10.43 19.17
CA ARG A 91 12.61 9.41 20.19
C ARG A 91 14.12 9.19 20.35
N MET A 92 14.89 9.39 19.29
CA MET A 92 16.34 9.23 19.29
C MET A 92 17.08 10.50 19.76
N GLY A 93 16.36 11.58 20.03
CA GLY A 93 16.94 12.86 20.42
C GLY A 93 17.58 13.61 19.25
N ASP A 94 17.10 13.37 18.02
CA ASP A 94 17.51 14.17 16.86
C ASP A 94 17.19 15.64 17.10
N ASP A 95 18.04 16.51 16.56
CA ASP A 95 17.79 17.94 16.51
C ASP A 95 16.45 18.24 15.83
N GLU A 96 15.74 19.25 16.35
CA GLU A 96 14.39 19.58 15.88
C GLU A 96 14.41 20.10 14.44
N ASP A 97 15.42 20.88 14.07
CA ASP A 97 15.58 21.40 12.71
C ASP A 97 15.91 20.27 11.74
N LEU A 98 16.78 19.32 12.14
CA LEU A 98 17.04 18.11 11.35
C LEU A 98 15.76 17.27 11.14
N SER A 99 14.90 17.18 12.15
CA SER A 99 13.64 16.44 12.06
C SER A 99 12.64 17.12 11.12
N ARG A 100 12.57 18.45 11.17
CA ARG A 100 11.74 19.30 10.28
C ARG A 100 12.24 19.26 8.83
N ASP A 101 13.54 19.33 8.61
CA ASP A 101 14.15 19.22 7.28
C ASP A 101 13.86 17.86 6.62
N ARG A 102 13.90 16.78 7.41
CA ARG A 102 13.51 15.45 6.94
C ARG A 102 12.04 15.41 6.57
N LEU A 103 11.15 16.02 7.36
CA LEU A 103 9.72 16.11 7.02
C LEU A 103 9.49 16.84 5.70
N ALA A 104 10.12 18.01 5.50
CA ALA A 104 10.01 18.78 4.27
C ALA A 104 10.59 18.03 3.06
N THR A 105 11.74 17.39 3.23
CA THR A 105 12.39 16.59 2.17
C THR A 105 11.53 15.41 1.73
N ASN A 106 10.86 14.73 2.69
CA ASN A 106 9.97 13.61 2.38
C ASN A 106 8.58 14.05 1.87
N ALA A 107 8.15 15.28 2.12
CA ALA A 107 6.87 15.80 1.61
C ALA A 107 6.90 16.03 0.09
N LYS A 108 8.00 16.58 -0.44
CA LYS A 108 8.16 16.88 -1.88
C LYS A 108 7.85 15.70 -2.81
N PRO A 109 8.47 14.51 -2.67
CA PRO A 109 8.19 13.39 -3.56
C PRO A 109 6.76 12.83 -3.41
N ILE A 110 6.10 13.02 -2.25
CA ILE A 110 4.70 12.63 -2.06
C ILE A 110 3.81 13.53 -2.93
N ILE A 111 4.04 14.84 -2.88
CA ILE A 111 3.28 15.83 -3.65
C ILE A 111 3.47 15.61 -5.15
N GLU A 112 4.71 15.49 -5.62
CA GLU A 112 5.02 15.32 -7.04
C GLU A 112 4.47 14.02 -7.62
N ARG A 113 4.54 12.93 -6.86
CA ARG A 113 4.20 11.59 -7.36
C ARG A 113 2.71 11.29 -7.32
N PHE A 114 2.01 11.75 -6.28
CA PHE A 114 0.63 11.36 -6.00
C PHE A 114 -0.37 12.52 -6.08
N LEU A 115 0.00 13.74 -5.68
CA LEU A 115 -0.95 14.86 -5.60
C LEU A 115 -0.87 15.81 -6.80
N THR A 116 0.17 15.70 -7.63
CA THR A 116 0.36 16.57 -8.80
C THR A 116 -0.32 15.95 -10.02
N PRO A 117 -1.19 16.69 -10.75
CA PRO A 117 -1.75 16.22 -12.01
C PRO A 117 -0.66 15.82 -13.00
N GLY A 118 -0.77 14.62 -13.59
CA GLY A 118 0.27 14.05 -14.47
C GLY A 118 1.43 13.36 -13.75
N GLY A 119 1.45 13.37 -12.41
CA GLY A 119 2.39 12.58 -11.61
C GLY A 119 2.23 11.08 -11.89
N ALA A 120 3.32 10.33 -11.73
CA ALA A 120 3.39 8.91 -12.11
C ALA A 120 2.33 8.03 -11.40
N LYS A 121 1.85 8.44 -10.23
CA LYS A 121 0.80 7.78 -9.44
C LYS A 121 -0.28 8.76 -9.00
N ALA A 122 -0.56 9.77 -9.82
CA ALA A 122 -1.49 10.83 -9.48
C ALA A 122 -2.88 10.27 -9.10
N VAL A 123 -3.40 10.68 -7.95
CA VAL A 123 -4.73 10.33 -7.46
C VAL A 123 -5.66 11.55 -7.55
N HIS A 124 -6.96 11.33 -7.76
CA HIS A 124 -7.93 12.40 -8.05
C HIS A 124 -9.10 12.46 -7.07
N PHE A 125 -8.94 11.86 -5.88
CA PHE A 125 -9.99 11.83 -4.86
C PHE A 125 -9.91 13.00 -3.86
N VAL A 126 -8.78 13.71 -3.84
CA VAL A 126 -8.57 14.88 -2.98
C VAL A 126 -9.05 16.12 -3.72
N ASP A 127 -9.78 17.00 -3.03
CA ASP A 127 -10.23 18.26 -3.63
C ASP A 127 -9.02 19.17 -3.98
N ALA A 128 -9.23 20.01 -5.00
CA ALA A 128 -8.17 20.85 -5.54
C ALA A 128 -7.64 21.88 -4.52
N ASP A 129 -8.45 22.28 -3.53
CA ASP A 129 -8.04 23.24 -2.50
C ASP A 129 -7.10 22.60 -1.48
N THR A 130 -7.40 21.38 -1.03
CA THR A 130 -6.51 20.58 -0.17
C THR A 130 -5.18 20.28 -0.86
N VAL A 131 -5.20 19.87 -2.13
CA VAL A 131 -3.96 19.66 -2.91
C VAL A 131 -3.16 20.95 -3.07
N ARG A 132 -3.85 22.07 -3.34
CA ARG A 132 -3.24 23.39 -3.50
C ARG A 132 -2.56 23.84 -2.21
N LYS A 133 -3.23 23.75 -1.06
CA LYS A 133 -2.67 24.10 0.26
C LYS A 133 -1.37 23.35 0.55
N VAL A 134 -1.37 22.04 0.35
CA VAL A 134 -0.19 21.18 0.56
C VAL A 134 0.93 21.52 -0.43
N ARG A 135 0.59 21.87 -1.69
CA ARG A 135 1.57 22.17 -2.74
C ARG A 135 2.19 23.58 -2.61
N GLU A 136 1.40 24.58 -2.25
CA GLU A 136 1.84 25.97 -2.06
C GLU A 136 2.71 26.15 -0.81
N GLY A 137 2.71 25.15 0.08
CA GLY A 137 3.61 25.02 1.22
C GLY A 137 5.12 25.13 0.98
N GLY A 138 5.56 25.06 -0.28
CA GLY A 138 6.96 25.24 -0.67
C GLY A 138 7.33 26.65 -1.17
N THR A 139 6.35 27.52 -1.44
CA THR A 139 6.57 28.83 -2.08
C THR A 139 5.43 29.79 -1.76
N LEU A 140 5.57 30.63 -0.72
CA LEU A 140 5.05 32.01 -0.61
C LEU A 140 5.06 32.48 0.86
N GLY A 141 5.86 33.50 1.16
CA GLY A 141 5.51 34.54 2.14
C GLY A 141 5.13 35.78 1.34
N THR A 142 4.14 36.57 1.74
CA THR A 142 4.23 37.41 2.95
C THR A 142 2.87 37.77 3.57
N ASP A 143 1.80 37.13 3.11
CA ASP A 143 0.41 37.50 3.46
C ASP A 143 -0.62 36.37 3.25
N GLY A 144 -0.18 35.14 2.91
CA GLY A 144 -1.02 33.97 2.64
C GLY A 144 -0.39 32.67 3.17
N GLU A 145 -1.13 31.95 4.00
CA GLU A 145 -0.69 30.79 4.77
C GLU A 145 -0.59 29.53 3.89
N GLY A 146 0.55 29.36 3.21
CA GLY A 146 0.92 28.10 2.58
C GLY A 146 1.20 27.02 3.65
N ALA A 147 0.90 25.76 3.36
CA ALA A 147 1.02 24.70 4.36
C ALA A 147 2.50 24.37 4.67
N ASP A 148 2.95 24.50 5.91
CA ASP A 148 4.34 24.21 6.27
C ASP A 148 4.69 22.73 5.96
N LEU A 149 5.54 22.50 4.95
CA LEU A 149 5.98 21.15 4.57
C LEU A 149 6.81 20.46 5.66
N SER A 150 7.28 21.21 6.65
CA SER A 150 7.93 20.67 7.85
C SER A 150 6.94 20.30 8.96
N ASP A 151 5.64 20.61 8.80
CA ASP A 151 4.61 20.21 9.74
C ASP A 151 4.31 18.69 9.58
N PRO A 152 4.39 17.88 10.65
CA PRO A 152 3.95 16.49 10.62
C PRO A 152 2.49 16.33 10.13
N LYS A 153 1.63 17.33 10.36
CA LYS A 153 0.19 17.33 10.04
C LYS A 153 -0.18 17.88 8.67
N VAL A 154 0.79 18.27 7.86
CA VAL A 154 0.55 18.87 6.54
C VAL A 154 -0.34 18.01 5.62
N PHE A 155 -0.38 16.70 5.83
CA PHE A 155 -1.19 15.76 5.04
C PHE A 155 -2.48 15.30 5.75
N ASP A 156 -2.86 15.83 6.91
CA ASP A 156 -4.00 15.31 7.69
C ASP A 156 -5.31 15.34 6.87
N GLY A 157 -5.59 16.44 6.15
CA GLY A 157 -6.76 16.52 5.25
C GLY A 157 -6.70 15.53 4.08
N VAL A 158 -5.50 15.24 3.57
CA VAL A 158 -5.30 14.21 2.53
C VAL A 158 -5.56 12.81 3.09
N VAL A 159 -5.14 12.55 4.32
CA VAL A 159 -5.36 11.28 5.02
C VAL A 159 -6.84 11.10 5.30
N GLU A 160 -7.54 12.10 5.86
CA GLU A 160 -8.98 12.01 6.13
C GLU A 160 -9.78 11.63 4.88
N GLU A 161 -9.51 12.31 3.77
CA GLU A 161 -10.21 12.04 2.51
C GLU A 161 -9.82 10.68 1.91
N LEU A 162 -8.55 10.28 2.03
CA LEU A 162 -8.09 8.95 1.64
C LEU A 162 -8.83 7.86 2.42
N LEU A 163 -8.93 8.02 3.74
CA LEU A 163 -9.60 7.05 4.60
C LEU A 163 -11.09 6.96 4.28
N ARG A 164 -11.73 8.10 3.99
CA ARG A 164 -13.13 8.16 3.57
C ARG A 164 -13.36 7.41 2.26
N VAL A 165 -12.66 7.79 1.20
CA VAL A 165 -12.88 7.23 -0.15
C VAL A 165 -12.46 5.76 -0.24
N PHE A 166 -11.33 5.39 0.35
CA PHE A 166 -10.88 4.01 0.35
C PHE A 166 -11.77 3.15 1.27
N GLY A 167 -12.21 3.68 2.43
CA GLY A 167 -13.16 3.00 3.31
C GLY A 167 -14.49 2.71 2.63
N GLU A 168 -15.07 3.69 1.93
CA GLU A 168 -16.27 3.51 1.11
C GLU A 168 -16.08 2.46 0.00
N SER A 169 -14.87 2.32 -0.52
CA SER A 169 -14.54 1.37 -1.59
C SER A 169 -14.39 -0.06 -1.07
N VAL A 170 -13.89 -0.23 0.15
CA VAL A 170 -13.74 -1.54 0.80
C VAL A 170 -15.09 -2.06 1.34
N ALA A 171 -16.01 -1.16 1.69
CA ALA A 171 -17.32 -1.51 2.23
C ALA A 171 -18.38 -1.91 1.17
N LYS A 172 -18.11 -1.69 -0.12
CA LYS A 172 -18.99 -2.01 -1.26
C LYS A 172 -18.65 -3.38 -1.86
#